data_AF-A0A4Q7MN52-F1
#
_entry.id   AF-A0A4Q7MN52-F1
#
_cell.length_a   1.000
_cell.length_b   1.000
_cell.length_c   1.000
_cell.angle_alpha   90.00
_cell.angle_beta   90.00
_cell.angle_gamma   90.00
#
_symmetry.space_group_name_H-M   'P 1'
#
loop_
_entity.id
_entity.type
_entity.pdbx_description
1 polymer ?
#
loop_
_entity_poly.entity_id
_entity_poly.type
_entity_poly.pdbx_seq_one_letter_code
_entity_poly.pdbx_strand_id
1 'polypeptide(L)'
;MTMNCSTLVKSIFFTIMGKTYTQAQLEKIEGGRRYVKSSTNEDKEVLYYAVVNIGPSLFGSLINSNSDTVWSRVEDPTSFKYEEMEKYAEVFHITLERFQEIMRNQREFNAEARKAGLPIGREKYKQSRS
;
A
#
# COMPACT_ATOMS: atom_id res chain seq x y z
N MET A 1 9.81 38.87 -32.65
CA MET A 1 10.29 38.19 -31.43
C MET A 1 9.15 37.39 -30.85
N THR A 2 9.11 36.08 -31.10
CA THR A 2 8.15 35.16 -30.46
C THR A 2 8.86 34.47 -29.31
N MET A 3 8.49 34.82 -28.08
CA MET A 3 8.95 34.13 -26.87
C MET A 3 8.39 32.72 -26.88
N ASN A 4 9.26 31.72 -27.05
CA ASN A 4 8.96 30.35 -26.65
C ASN A 4 8.98 30.31 -25.12
N CYS A 5 7.81 30.34 -24.50
CA CYS A 5 7.65 29.96 -23.10
C CYS A 5 7.74 28.43 -23.04
N SER A 6 8.98 27.92 -23.02
CA SER A 6 9.28 26.56 -22.63
C SER A 6 8.91 26.42 -21.15
N THR A 7 7.69 25.98 -20.86
CA THR A 7 7.29 25.58 -19.52
C THR A 7 8.06 24.32 -19.15
N LEU A 8 9.27 24.52 -18.64
CA LEU A 8 10.06 23.50 -17.97
C LEU A 8 9.34 23.21 -16.65
N VAL A 9 8.33 22.34 -16.68
CA VAL A 9 7.72 21.80 -15.46
C VAL A 9 8.81 20.97 -14.79
N LYS A 10 9.61 21.61 -13.92
CA LYS A 10 10.52 20.91 -13.02
C LYS A 10 9.66 19.91 -12.25
N SER A 11 9.84 18.63 -12.52
CA SER A 11 9.22 17.58 -11.74
C SER A 11 9.60 17.82 -10.28
N ILE A 12 8.64 18.22 -9.45
CA ILE A 12 8.87 18.38 -8.02
C ILE A 12 8.95 16.96 -7.46
N PHE A 13 10.15 16.62 -7.00
CA PHE A 13 10.47 15.35 -6.41
C PHE A 13 10.35 15.49 -4.89
N PHE A 14 9.56 14.62 -4.26
CA PHE A 14 9.47 14.60 -2.80
C PHE A 14 10.09 13.33 -2.25
N THR A 15 10.71 13.48 -1.09
CA THR A 15 11.45 12.40 -0.44
C THR A 15 10.65 11.83 0.72
N ILE A 16 10.33 10.55 0.65
CA ILE A 16 9.80 9.76 1.77
C ILE A 16 10.85 8.69 2.08
N MET A 17 11.34 8.64 3.33
CA MET A 17 12.35 7.66 3.77
C MET A 17 13.58 7.57 2.85
N GLY A 18 14.10 8.72 2.41
CA GLY A 18 15.28 8.78 1.52
C GLY A 18 15.01 8.37 0.06
N LYS A 19 13.75 8.16 -0.34
CA LYS A 19 13.36 7.81 -1.72
C LYS A 19 12.59 8.91 -2.39
N THR A 20 12.94 9.16 -3.65
CA THR A 20 12.33 10.17 -4.49
C THR A 20 11.12 9.63 -5.25
N TYR A 21 9.99 10.31 -5.12
CA TYR A 21 8.75 9.99 -5.83
C TYR A 21 8.30 11.15 -6.71
N THR A 22 7.67 10.83 -7.84
CA THR A 22 6.93 11.78 -8.67
C THR A 22 5.68 12.26 -7.95
N GLN A 23 5.16 13.44 -8.34
CA GLN A 23 3.90 13.98 -7.83
C GLN A 23 2.74 12.96 -7.89
N ALA A 24 2.57 12.27 -9.02
CA ALA A 24 1.53 11.27 -9.19
C ALA A 24 1.69 10.04 -8.26
N GLN A 25 2.93 9.64 -7.94
CA GLN A 25 3.18 8.57 -6.97
C GLN A 25 2.84 9.03 -5.55
N LEU A 26 3.10 10.28 -5.21
CA LEU A 26 2.78 10.84 -3.89
C LEU A 26 1.27 10.94 -3.69
N GLU A 27 0.52 11.34 -4.71
CA GLU A 27 -0.94 11.37 -4.66
C GLU A 27 -1.53 9.99 -4.38
N LYS A 28 -0.94 8.94 -4.96
CA LYS A 28 -1.31 7.54 -4.66
C LYS A 28 -0.98 7.15 -3.23
N ILE A 29 0.22 7.49 -2.74
CA ILE A 29 0.63 7.22 -1.35
C ILE A 29 -0.29 7.96 -0.37
N GLU A 30 -0.61 9.22 -0.63
CA GLU A 30 -1.52 10.03 0.19
C GLU A 30 -2.97 9.50 0.13
N GLY A 31 -3.41 9.03 -1.04
CA GLY A 31 -4.68 8.32 -1.17
C GLY A 31 -4.75 7.07 -0.28
N GLY A 32 -3.71 6.23 -0.34
CA GLY A 32 -3.58 5.06 0.53
C GLY A 32 -3.52 5.42 2.02
N ARG A 33 -2.75 6.45 2.38
CA ARG A 33 -2.69 6.99 3.76
C ARG A 33 -4.07 7.40 4.27
N ARG A 34 -4.80 8.23 3.52
CA ARG A 34 -6.13 8.70 3.92
C ARG A 34 -7.08 7.52 4.14
N TYR A 35 -7.06 6.54 3.23
CA TYR A 35 -7.86 5.32 3.35
C TYR A 35 -7.52 4.52 4.63
N VAL A 36 -6.24 4.26 4.87
CA VAL A 36 -5.79 3.54 6.08
C VAL A 36 -6.21 4.27 7.36
N LYS A 37 -6.03 5.59 7.42
CA LYS A 37 -6.41 6.41 8.59
C LYS A 37 -7.91 6.47 8.85
N SER A 38 -8.73 6.44 7.80
CA SER A 38 -10.19 6.46 7.93
C SER A 38 -10.80 5.07 8.14
N SER A 39 -10.03 3.99 7.95
CA SER A 39 -10.52 2.63 8.13
C SER A 39 -10.86 2.32 9.58
N THR A 40 -11.97 1.62 9.78
CA THR A 40 -12.48 1.18 11.07
C THR A 40 -11.95 -0.23 11.41
N ASN A 41 -12.35 -0.77 12.55
CA ASN A 41 -12.02 -2.16 12.94
C ASN A 41 -12.90 -3.20 12.25
N GLU A 42 -14.02 -2.76 11.67
CA GLU A 42 -14.92 -3.61 10.87
C GLU A 42 -14.35 -3.85 9.47
N ASP A 43 -13.46 -2.97 9.00
CA ASP A 43 -12.76 -3.12 7.73
C ASP A 43 -11.69 -4.22 7.83
N LYS A 44 -12.03 -5.42 7.36
CA LYS A 44 -11.14 -6.59 7.47
C LYS A 44 -10.06 -6.68 6.38
N GLU A 45 -10.19 -5.92 5.29
CA GLU A 45 -9.30 -5.97 4.11
C GLU A 45 -8.47 -4.69 3.88
N VAL A 46 -8.20 -3.92 4.94
CA VAL A 46 -7.53 -2.61 4.81
C VAL A 46 -6.17 -2.71 4.11
N LEU A 47 -5.38 -3.74 4.42
CA LEU A 47 -4.07 -3.94 3.81
C LEU A 47 -4.18 -4.20 2.30
N TYR A 48 -5.11 -5.06 1.88
CA TYR A 48 -5.38 -5.32 0.47
C TYR A 48 -5.73 -4.02 -0.27
N TYR A 49 -6.68 -3.24 0.24
CA TYR A 49 -7.10 -2.00 -0.44
C TYR A 49 -6.02 -0.91 -0.42
N ALA A 50 -5.20 -0.84 0.63
CA ALA A 50 -4.03 0.04 0.63
C ALA A 50 -3.06 -0.30 -0.51
N VAL A 51 -2.77 -1.59 -0.72
CA VAL A 51 -1.93 -2.07 -1.83
C VAL A 51 -2.56 -1.75 -3.18
N VAL A 52 -3.87 -1.91 -3.33
CA VAL A 52 -4.59 -1.61 -4.58
C VAL A 52 -4.55 -0.12 -4.91
N ASN A 53 -4.84 0.74 -3.93
CA ASN A 53 -4.87 2.20 -4.09
C ASN A 53 -3.49 2.77 -4.43
N ILE A 54 -2.44 2.30 -3.75
CA ILE A 54 -1.07 2.77 -3.97
C ILE A 54 -0.47 2.13 -5.24
N GLY A 55 -0.85 0.88 -5.52
CA GLY A 55 -0.26 0.01 -6.52
C GLY A 55 0.87 -0.84 -5.91
N PRO A 56 0.95 -2.15 -6.22
CA PRO A 56 1.83 -3.09 -5.53
C PRO A 56 3.32 -2.78 -5.67
N SER A 57 3.76 -2.31 -6.85
CA SER A 57 5.16 -1.92 -7.06
C SER A 57 5.55 -0.68 -6.25
N LEU A 58 4.65 0.31 -6.17
CA LEU A 58 4.89 1.53 -5.40
C LEU A 58 4.83 1.24 -3.90
N PHE A 59 3.86 0.45 -3.45
CA PHE A 59 3.74 -0.03 -2.08
C PHE A 59 5.03 -0.75 -1.66
N GLY A 60 5.49 -1.73 -2.44
CA GLY A 60 6.73 -2.47 -2.16
C GLY A 60 7.97 -1.58 -2.17
N SER A 61 8.01 -0.57 -3.05
CA SER A 61 9.13 0.37 -3.10
C SER A 61 9.32 1.13 -1.79
N LEU A 62 8.29 1.31 -0.94
CA LEU A 62 8.44 1.97 0.36
C LEU A 62 9.41 1.22 1.29
N ILE A 63 9.61 -0.07 1.08
CA ILE A 63 10.45 -0.94 1.94
C ILE A 63 11.50 -1.75 1.17
N ASN A 64 11.86 -1.35 -0.05
CA ASN A 64 12.78 -2.10 -0.94
C ASN A 64 12.29 -3.52 -1.30
N SER A 65 10.98 -3.69 -1.43
CA SER A 65 10.36 -4.96 -1.81
C SER A 65 9.80 -4.90 -3.23
N ASN A 66 9.74 -6.05 -3.89
CA ASN A 66 9.05 -6.21 -5.18
C ASN A 66 7.54 -6.46 -4.96
N SER A 67 6.77 -6.43 -6.05
CA SER A 67 5.32 -6.67 -6.02
C SER A 67 4.95 -8.08 -5.60
N ASP A 68 5.80 -9.07 -5.89
CA ASP A 68 5.50 -10.47 -5.55
C ASP A 68 5.49 -10.68 -4.05
N THR A 69 6.52 -10.20 -3.37
CA THR A 69 6.64 -10.21 -1.92
C THR A 69 5.52 -9.40 -1.26
N VAL A 70 5.10 -8.27 -1.85
CA VAL A 70 3.94 -7.51 -1.35
C VAL A 70 2.69 -8.38 -1.36
N TRP A 71 2.39 -9.07 -2.46
CA TRP A 71 1.22 -9.93 -2.52
C TRP A 71 1.30 -11.12 -1.58
N SER A 72 2.46 -11.77 -1.47
CA SER A 72 2.65 -12.86 -0.50
C SER A 72 2.39 -12.39 0.93
N ARG A 73 2.73 -11.14 1.27
CA ARG A 73 2.43 -10.53 2.57
C ARG A 73 0.98 -10.13 2.76
N VAL A 74 0.27 -9.77 1.69
CA VAL A 74 -1.19 -9.57 1.76
C VAL A 74 -1.88 -10.90 2.01
N GLU A 75 -1.40 -11.98 1.38
CA GLU A 75 -1.95 -13.34 1.48
C GLU A 75 -1.59 -14.02 2.81
N ASP A 76 -0.41 -13.72 3.36
CA ASP A 76 0.05 -14.09 4.69
C ASP A 76 0.70 -12.88 5.40
N PRO A 77 -0.11 -12.09 6.13
CA PRO A 77 0.38 -10.94 6.87
C PRO A 77 1.45 -11.27 7.92
N THR A 78 1.56 -12.52 8.38
CA THR A 78 2.57 -12.89 9.39
C THR A 78 4.01 -12.81 8.86
N SER A 79 4.18 -12.73 7.53
CA SER A 79 5.47 -12.61 6.86
C SER A 79 6.05 -11.18 6.80
N PHE A 80 5.35 -10.18 7.34
CA PHE A 80 5.92 -8.85 7.53
C PHE A 80 6.98 -8.86 8.64
N LYS A 81 8.15 -8.29 8.35
CA LYS A 81 9.15 -8.03 9.38
C LYS A 81 8.73 -6.84 10.23
N TYR A 82 9.13 -6.84 11.49
CA TYR A 82 8.82 -5.75 12.42
C TYR A 82 9.26 -4.37 11.90
N GLU A 83 10.49 -4.25 11.40
CA GLU A 83 11.01 -3.01 10.81
C GLU A 83 10.22 -2.53 9.58
N GLU A 84 9.58 -3.44 8.85
CA GLU A 84 8.74 -3.09 7.71
C GLU A 84 7.39 -2.55 8.18
N MET A 85 6.84 -3.13 9.26
CA MET A 85 5.62 -2.63 9.90
C MET A 85 5.82 -1.21 10.44
N GLU A 86 6.95 -0.94 11.10
CA GLU A 86 7.29 0.41 11.58
C GLU A 86 7.34 1.43 10.44
N LYS A 87 8.00 1.08 9.32
CA LYS A 87 8.05 1.95 8.14
C LYS A 87 6.69 2.22 7.55
N TYR A 88 5.81 1.22 7.45
CA TYR A 88 4.45 1.46 6.95
C TYR A 88 3.60 2.27 7.93
N ALA A 89 3.73 2.03 9.23
CA ALA A 89 3.06 2.83 10.25
C ALA A 89 3.48 4.32 10.15
N GLU A 90 4.77 4.58 9.96
CA GLU A 90 5.31 5.91 9.68
C GLU A 90 4.73 6.49 8.38
N VAL A 91 4.79 5.76 7.25
CA VAL A 91 4.26 6.26 5.97
C VAL A 91 2.77 6.60 6.06
N PHE A 92 1.99 5.79 6.76
CA PHE A 92 0.55 5.96 6.90
C PHE A 92 0.14 6.89 8.05
N HIS A 93 1.08 7.43 8.82
CA HIS A 93 0.82 8.27 9.99
C HIS A 93 -0.20 7.63 10.97
N ILE A 94 0.02 6.36 11.30
CA ILE A 94 -0.72 5.59 12.31
C ILE A 94 0.26 4.96 13.30
N THR A 95 -0.24 4.47 14.44
CA THR A 95 0.62 3.75 15.38
C THR A 95 0.98 2.36 14.86
N LEU A 96 2.07 1.80 15.39
CA LEU A 96 2.47 0.43 15.06
C LEU A 96 1.40 -0.58 15.45
N GLU A 97 0.77 -0.40 16.62
CA GLU A 97 -0.31 -1.26 17.10
C GLU A 97 -1.49 -1.27 16.13
N ARG A 98 -1.83 -0.11 15.55
CA ARG A 98 -2.88 -0.03 14.53
C ARG A 98 -2.50 -0.79 13.26
N PHE A 99 -1.24 -0.71 12.84
CA PHE A 99 -0.79 -1.47 11.66
C PHE A 99 -0.79 -2.99 11.92
N GLN A 100 -0.38 -3.41 13.12
CA GLN A 100 -0.47 -4.82 13.55
C GLN A 100 -1.92 -5.32 13.62
N GLU A 101 -2.85 -4.48 14.06
CA GLU A 101 -4.28 -4.79 14.02
C GLU A 101 -4.79 -4.98 12.59
N ILE A 102 -4.42 -4.10 11.66
CA ILE A 102 -4.75 -4.26 10.23
C ILE A 102 -4.25 -5.61 9.70
N MET A 103 -3.01 -6.01 10.05
CA MET A 103 -2.47 -7.31 9.67
C MET A 103 -3.24 -8.49 10.27
N ARG A 104 -3.63 -8.40 11.54
CA ARG A 104 -4.45 -9.41 12.20
C ARG A 104 -5.81 -9.56 11.52
N ASN A 105 -6.48 -8.44 11.24
CA ASN A 105 -7.75 -8.40 10.55
C ASN A 105 -7.66 -9.00 9.13
N GLN A 106 -6.62 -8.65 8.37
CA GLN A 106 -6.39 -9.23 7.04
C GLN A 106 -6.16 -10.74 7.10
N ARG A 107 -5.45 -11.23 8.13
CA ARG A 107 -5.22 -12.66 8.34
C ARG A 107 -6.52 -13.40 8.65
N GLU A 108 -7.36 -12.85 9.54
CA GLU A 108 -8.68 -13.40 9.86
C GLU A 108 -9.53 -13.51 8.59
N PHE A 109 -9.62 -12.42 7.82
CA PHE A 109 -10.32 -12.40 6.54
C PHE A 109 -9.80 -13.48 5.57
N ASN A 110 -8.49 -13.57 5.38
CA ASN A 110 -7.89 -14.54 4.47
C ASN A 110 -8.20 -15.99 4.89
N ALA A 111 -8.24 -16.27 6.19
CA ALA A 111 -8.59 -17.59 6.71
C ALA A 111 -10.06 -17.95 6.41
N GLU A 112 -10.97 -17.01 6.57
CA GLU A 112 -12.39 -17.19 6.23
C GLU A 112 -12.61 -17.33 4.73
N ALA A 113 -12.01 -16.46 3.93
CA ALA A 113 -12.08 -16.50 2.47
C ALA A 113 -11.57 -17.84 1.92
N ARG A 114 -10.45 -18.36 2.43
CA ARG A 114 -9.92 -19.68 2.03
C ARG A 114 -10.88 -20.82 2.36
N LYS A 115 -11.53 -20.80 3.52
CA LYS A 115 -12.55 -21.81 3.89
C LYS A 115 -13.76 -21.77 2.95
N ALA A 116 -14.11 -20.56 2.47
CA ALA A 116 -15.21 -20.34 1.54
C ALA A 116 -14.81 -20.54 0.06
N GLY A 117 -13.55 -20.85 -0.25
CA GLY A 117 -13.07 -20.95 -1.64
C GLY A 117 -13.06 -19.62 -2.40
N LEU A 118 -12.98 -18.50 -1.68
CA LEU A 118 -12.95 -17.15 -2.25
C LEU A 118 -11.51 -16.72 -2.55
N PRO A 119 -11.29 -15.95 -3.64
CA PRO A 119 -9.97 -15.45 -4.01
C PRO A 119 -9.47 -14.42 -3.00
N ILE A 120 -8.16 -14.41 -2.74
CA ILE A 120 -7.49 -13.43 -1.86
C ILE A 120 -6.29 -12.80 -2.56
N GLY A 121 -5.79 -11.68 -2.02
CA GLY A 121 -4.52 -11.07 -2.43
C GLY A 121 -4.37 -10.93 -3.94
N ARG A 122 -3.33 -11.53 -4.51
CA ARG A 122 -3.02 -11.43 -5.95
C ARG A 122 -4.12 -11.99 -6.84
N GLU A 123 -4.74 -13.09 -6.43
CA GLU A 123 -5.79 -13.73 -7.22
C GLU A 123 -6.99 -12.80 -7.37
N LYS A 124 -7.46 -12.26 -6.24
CA LYS A 124 -8.55 -11.25 -6.21
C LYS A 124 -8.21 -10.02 -7.06
N TYR A 125 -6.97 -9.56 -7.00
CA TYR A 125 -6.51 -8.42 -7.78
C TYR A 125 -6.52 -8.67 -9.29
N LYS A 126 -6.13 -9.86 -9.75
CA LYS A 126 -6.14 -10.22 -11.19
C LYS A 126 -7.57 -10.31 -11.73
N GLN A 127 -8.48 -10.92 -10.95
CA GLN A 127 -9.88 -11.07 -11.36
C GLN A 127 -10.60 -9.71 -11.49
N SER A 128 -10.32 -8.76 -10.60
CA SER A 128 -10.94 -7.42 -10.66
C SER A 128 -10.43 -6.53 -11.81
N ARG A 129 -9.41 -6.99 -12.55
CA ARG A 129 -8.80 -6.27 -13.69
C ARG A 129 -9.02 -6.99 -15.03
N SER A 130 -9.70 -8.13 -15.02
CA SER A 130 -10.08 -8.89 -16.21
C SER A 130 -11.49 -8.50 -16.65
#